data_AF-A0A5P0ZRW2-F1
#
_entry.id   AF-A0A5P0ZRW2-F1
#
_cell.length_a   1.000
_cell.length_b   1.000
_cell.length_c   1.000
_cell.angle_alpha   90.00
_cell.angle_beta   90.00
_cell.angle_gamma   90.00
#
_symmetry.space_group_name_H-M   'P 1'
#
loop_
_entity.id
_entity.type
_entity.pdbx_description
1 polymer ?
#
loop_
_entity_poly.entity_id
_entity_poly.type
_entity_poly.pdbx_seq_one_letter_code
_entity_poly.pdbx_strand_id
1 'polypeptide(L)' 'MSAGNVTKVSSKITSKNQITIPKTVRELLKVRSTDTIEWQIEPNGKVMIVRSK' A
#
# COMPACT_ATOMS: atom_id res chain seq x y z
N MET A 1 -25.61 2.86 7.91
CA MET A 1 -24.44 2.23 7.25
C MET A 1 -23.20 2.73 7.97
N SER A 2 -22.64 1.93 8.86
CA SER A 2 -21.50 2.35 9.67
C SER A 2 -20.31 2.63 8.77
N ALA A 3 -19.86 3.88 8.72
CA ALA A 3 -18.57 4.22 8.12
C ALA A 3 -17.52 3.37 8.84
N GLY A 4 -17.04 2.32 8.18
CA GLY A 4 -16.01 1.44 8.73
C GLY A 4 -14.81 2.29 9.11
N ASN A 5 -14.25 2.04 10.30
CA ASN A 5 -13.09 2.78 10.79
C ASN A 5 -11.96 2.73 9.75
N VAL A 6 -11.66 3.86 9.12
CA VAL A 6 -10.58 3.96 8.13
C VAL A 6 -9.27 4.11 8.89
N THR A 7 -8.44 3.07 8.88
CA THR A 7 -7.07 3.16 9.39
C THR A 7 -6.23 4.00 8.42
N LYS A 8 -5.79 5.17 8.87
CA LYS A 8 -4.88 6.04 8.12
C LYS A 8 -3.44 5.79 8.56
N VAL A 9 -2.58 5.46 7.61
CA VAL A 9 -1.13 5.38 7.80
C VAL A 9 -0.47 6.22 6.72
N SER A 10 0.71 6.77 7.01
CA SER A 10 1.47 7.61 6.08
C SER A 10 2.92 7.12 5.99
N SER A 11 3.58 7.51 4.90
CA SER A 11 5.00 7.24 4.68
C SER A 11 5.64 8.47 4.08
N LYS A 12 6.89 8.75 4.47
CA LYS A 12 7.69 9.80 3.85
C LYS A 12 8.38 9.23 2.62
N ILE A 13 8.35 9.97 1.51
CA ILE A 13 9.14 9.66 0.33
C ILE A 13 10.60 10.00 0.64
N THR A 14 11.49 9.04 0.38
CA THR A 14 12.94 9.14 0.58
C THR A 14 13.66 9.22 -0.76
N SER A 15 14.96 8.95 -0.79
CA SER A 15 15.74 8.96 -2.04
C SER A 15 15.15 8.03 -3.10
N LYS A 16 15.37 8.35 -4.38
CA LYS A 16 14.97 7.51 -5.51
C LYS A 16 13.46 7.19 -5.54
N ASN A 17 12.62 8.08 -5.01
CA ASN A 17 11.17 7.91 -4.92
C ASN A 17 10.75 6.67 -4.11
N GLN A 18 11.59 6.22 -3.19
CA GLN A 18 11.32 5.06 -2.35
C GLN A 18 10.47 5.44 -1.15
N ILE A 19 9.52 4.58 -0.81
CA ILE A 19 8.78 4.63 0.45
C ILE A 19 9.02 3.34 1.24
N THR A 20 8.99 3.44 2.56
CA THR A 20 8.87 2.26 3.41
C THR A 20 7.40 1.89 3.55
N ILE A 21 7.03 0.66 3.20
CA ILE A 21 5.66 0.16 3.42
C ILE A 21 5.42 0.08 4.93
N PRO A 22 4.39 0.76 5.49
CA PRO A 22 4.08 0.67 6.91
C PRO A 22 3.85 -0.77 7.36
N LYS A 23 4.30 -1.13 8.56
CA LYS A 23 4.20 -2.49 9.11
C LYS A 23 2.76 -3.04 9.02
N THR A 24 1.77 -2.22 9.37
CA THR A 24 0.35 -2.56 9.27
C THR A 24 -0.09 -2.96 7.86
N VAL A 25 0.39 -2.24 6.84
CA VAL A 25 0.06 -2.53 5.42
C VAL A 25 0.78 -3.80 4.96
N ARG A 26 2.05 -3.96 5.35
CA ARG A 26 2.85 -5.14 5.03
C ARG A 26 2.25 -6.43 5.58
N GLU A 27 1.79 -6.39 6.83
CA GLU A 27 1.13 -7.52 7.50
C GLU A 27 -0.21 -7.84 6.83
N LEU A 28 -1.00 -6.81 6.48
CA LEU A 28 -2.27 -6.97 5.80
C LEU A 28 -2.13 -7.61 4.41
N LEU A 29 -1.14 -7.16 3.63
CA LEU A 29 -0.85 -7.72 2.30
C LEU A 29 -0.08 -9.05 2.35
N LYS A 30 0.44 -9.44 3.52
CA LYS A 30 1.27 -10.64 3.74
C LYS A 30 2.46 -10.70 2.75
N VAL A 31 3.15 -9.58 2.58
CA VAL A 31 4.30 -9.45 1.66
C VAL A 31 5.65 -9.51 2.39
N ARG A 32 6.60 -10.21 1.77
CA ARG A 32 7.99 -10.37 2.20
C ARG A 32 8.92 -9.48 1.37
N SER A 33 10.19 -9.40 1.79
CA SER A 33 11.18 -8.51 1.15
C SER A 33 11.52 -8.86 -0.30
N THR A 34 11.23 -10.09 -0.72
CA THR A 34 11.46 -10.59 -2.07
C THR A 34 10.19 -10.59 -2.93
N ASP A 35 9.04 -10.24 -2.36
CA ASP A 35 7.77 -10.26 -3.08
C ASP A 35 7.62 -8.98 -3.91
N THR A 36 6.99 -9.10 -5.07
CA THR A 36 6.63 -7.96 -5.91
C THR A 36 5.23 -7.45 -5.52
N ILE A 37 5.07 -6.13 -5.51
CA ILE A 37 3.76 -5.47 -5.42
C ILE A 37 3.41 -4.83 -6.76
N GLU A 38 2.14 -4.83 -7.09
CA GLU A 38 1.60 -4.18 -8.28
C GLU A 38 0.82 -2.93 -7.88
N TRP A 39 0.84 -1.94 -8.78
CA TRP A 39 0.07 -0.72 -8.67
C TRP A 39 -1.11 -0.79 -9.63
N GLN A 40 -2.32 -0.72 -9.11
CA GLN A 40 -3.53 -0.57 -9.91
C GLN A 40 -3.98 0.87 -9.85
N ILE A 41 -4.06 1.51 -11.01
CA ILE A 41 -4.49 2.91 -11.15
C ILE A 41 -5.89 2.89 -11.74
N GLU A 42 -6.89 3.30 -10.94
CA GLU A 42 -8.28 3.41 -11.38
C GLU A 42 -8.51 4.75 -12.11
N PRO A 43 -9.49 4.83 -13.03
CA PRO A 43 -9.79 6.08 -13.77
C PRO A 43 -10.18 7.28 -12.90
N ASN A 44 -10.66 7.03 -11.68
CA ASN A 44 -11.02 8.06 -10.69
C ASN A 44 -9.79 8.65 -9.95
N GLY A 45 -8.57 8.25 -10.32
CA GLY A 45 -7.33 8.68 -9.67
C GLY A 45 -7.00 7.92 -8.38
N LYS A 46 -7.80 6.93 -8.01
CA LYS A 46 -7.50 6.04 -6.88
C LYS A 46 -6.41 5.06 -7.28
N VAL A 47 -5.38 4.99 -6.45
CA VAL A 47 -4.27 4.05 -6.62
C VAL A 47 -4.37 2.97 -5.54
N MET A 48 -4.35 1.72 -5.95
CA MET A 48 -4.32 0.56 -5.06
C MET A 48 -2.98 -0.16 -5.17
N ILE A 49 -2.50 -0.66 -4.03
CA ILE A 49 -1.35 -1.57 -3.97
C ILE A 49 -1.92 -2.97 -3.78
N VAL A 50 -1.52 -3.90 -4.65
CA VAL A 50 -1.90 -5.31 -4.55
C VAL A 50 -0.64 -6.17 -4.52
N ARG A 51 -0.72 -7.31 -3.83
CA ARG A 51 0.34 -8.31 -3.89
C ARG A 51 0.34 -8.93 -5.30
N SER A 52 1.51 -8.99 -5.94
CA SER A 52 1.67 -9.70 -7.21
C SER A 52 1.53 -11.22 -6.99
N LYS A 53 1.02 -11.94 -7.99
CA LYS A 53 0.74 -13.39 -7.90
C LYS A 53 2.01 -14.22 -7.68
#